data_AF-A0A830CN04-F1
#
_entry.id   AF-A0A830CN04-F1
#
_cell.length_a   1.000
_cell.length_b   1.000
_cell.length_c   1.000
_cell.angle_alpha   90.00
_cell.angle_beta   90.00
_cell.angle_gamma   90.00
#
_symmetry.space_group_name_H-M   'P 1'
#
loop_
_entity.id
_entity.type
_entity.pdbx_description
1 polymer ?
#
loop_
_entity_poly.entity_id
_entity_poly.type
_entity_poly.pdbx_seq_one_letter_code
_entity_poly.pdbx_strand_id
1 'polypeptide(L)' 'MLAAHKSYGGMGTILVIKVSAESEHQFGELVADPVTNKSLHYEEKPETFVSGRINCRVYIFTPEIFTAVYGVSTQCKERG' A
#
# COMPACT_ATOMS: atom_id res chain seq x y z
N MET A 1 -4.36 -9.35 10.67
CA MET A 1 -4.69 -8.21 9.78
C MET A 1 -5.87 -7.39 10.29
N LEU A 2 -7.08 -7.96 10.42
CA LEU A 2 -8.27 -7.22 10.88
C LEU A 2 -8.12 -6.59 12.26
N ALA A 3 -7.54 -7.31 13.24
CA ALA A 3 -7.29 -6.75 14.57
C ALA A 3 -6.35 -5.54 14.53
N ALA A 4 -5.29 -5.61 13.71
CA ALA A 4 -4.37 -4.50 13.52
C ALA A 4 -5.06 -3.30 12.85
N HIS A 5 -5.86 -3.54 11.79
CA HIS A 5 -6.63 -2.49 11.13
C HIS A 5 -7.53 -1.74 12.12
N LYS A 6 -8.27 -2.47 12.96
CA LYS A 6 -9.10 -1.89 14.02
C LYS A 6 -8.29 -1.10 15.06
N SER A 7 -7.09 -1.57 15.41
CA SER A 7 -6.22 -0.91 16.38
C SER A 7 -5.58 0.37 15.85
N TYR A 8 -5.23 0.42 14.55
CA TYR A 8 -4.56 1.58 13.95
C TYR A 8 -5.54 2.67 13.53
N GLY A 9 -6.80 2.31 13.20
CA GLY A 9 -7.86 3.28 12.89
C GLY A 9 -7.66 4.08 11.60
N GLY A 10 -6.76 3.64 10.72
CA GLY A 10 -6.55 4.27 9.40
C GLY A 10 -7.55 3.80 8.35
N MET A 11 -7.65 4.54 7.23
CA MET A 11 -8.55 4.23 6.11
C MET A 11 -8.29 2.83 5.50
N GLY A 12 -7.04 2.38 5.48
CA GLY A 12 -6.64 1.15 4.82
C GLY A 12 -5.53 0.41 5.56
N THR A 13 -5.46 -0.90 5.33
CA THR A 13 -4.38 -1.78 5.77
C THR A 13 -4.02 -2.72 4.63
N ILE A 14 -2.73 -2.73 4.28
CA ILE A 14 -2.16 -3.54 3.20
C ILE A 14 -1.42 -4.73 3.81
N LEU A 15 -1.62 -5.94 3.28
CA LEU A 15 -0.79 -7.08 3.60
C LEU A 15 0.48 -7.05 2.75
N VAL A 16 1.63 -7.12 3.44
CA VAL A 16 2.94 -7.28 2.81
C VAL A 16 3.67 -8.48 3.39
N ILE A 17 4.53 -9.08 2.58
CA ILE A 17 5.46 -10.13 3.02
C ILE A 17 6.88 -9.59 2.97
N LYS A 18 7.72 -10.05 3.91
CA LYS A 18 9.15 -9.81 3.85
C LYS A 18 9.81 -10.84 2.94
N VAL A 19 10.67 -10.37 2.05
CA VAL A 19 11.41 -11.22 1.10
C VAL A 19 12.90 -10.81 1.09
N SER A 20 13.71 -11.56 0.33
CA SER A 20 15.10 -11.21 0.02
C SER A 20 15.16 -10.34 -1.24
N ALA A 21 16.20 -9.49 -1.31
CA ALA A 21 16.43 -8.50 -2.36
C ALA A 21 16.45 -9.06 -3.80
N GLU A 22 16.61 -10.37 -3.97
CA GLU A 22 16.78 -11.03 -5.26
C GLU A 22 15.47 -11.13 -6.07
N SER A 23 14.30 -10.89 -5.47
CA SER A 23 12.99 -11.12 -6.13
C SER A 23 12.03 -9.92 -6.05
N GLU A 24 12.49 -8.74 -5.63
CA GLU A 24 11.63 -7.65 -5.17
C GLU A 24 11.14 -6.73 -6.30
N HIS A 25 11.99 -6.43 -7.28
CA HIS A 25 11.68 -5.57 -8.43
C HIS A 25 10.53 -6.05 -9.31
N GLN A 26 10.11 -7.31 -9.16
CA GLN A 26 9.00 -7.88 -9.93
C GLN A 26 7.62 -7.46 -9.39
N PHE A 27 7.58 -6.85 -8.20
CA PHE A 27 6.35 -6.56 -7.47
C PHE A 27 6.33 -5.12 -6.93
N GLY A 28 5.19 -4.72 -6.37
CA GLY A 28 5.08 -3.45 -5.65
C GLY A 28 5.77 -3.53 -4.29
N GLU A 29 6.65 -2.58 -4.01
CA GLU A 29 7.42 -2.48 -2.76
C GLU A 29 6.81 -1.41 -1.84
N LEU A 30 6.86 -1.67 -0.52
CA LEU A 30 6.26 -0.82 0.51
C LEU A 30 7.25 -0.45 1.63
N VAL A 31 7.55 0.84 1.74
CA VAL A 31 8.27 1.39 2.90
C VAL A 31 7.27 1.69 4.00
N ALA A 32 7.50 1.14 5.19
CA ALA A 32 6.70 1.42 6.38
C ALA A 32 7.56 1.93 7.53
N ASP A 33 6.99 2.84 8.32
CA ASP A 33 7.59 3.29 9.58
C ASP A 33 7.84 2.07 10.50
N PRO A 34 9.06 1.85 10.99
CA PRO A 34 9.41 0.65 11.75
C PRO A 34 8.75 0.60 13.14
N VAL A 35 8.29 1.74 13.67
CA VAL A 35 7.65 1.84 14.98
C VAL A 35 6.13 1.77 14.85
N THR A 36 5.55 2.55 13.93
CA THR A 36 4.10 2.69 13.81
C THR A 36 3.48 1.80 12.74
N ASN A 37 4.27 1.12 11.91
CA ASN A 37 3.83 0.36 10.73
C ASN A 37 2.96 1.17 9.76
N LYS A 38 3.11 2.50 9.74
CA LYS A 38 2.41 3.36 8.78
C LYS A 38 3.13 3.28 7.44
N SER A 39 2.38 3.13 6.35
CA SER A 39 2.94 3.23 5.00
C SER A 39 3.49 4.64 4.78
N LEU A 40 4.76 4.73 4.38
CA LEU A 40 5.45 5.98 4.04
C LEU A 40 5.58 6.14 2.54
N HIS A 41 5.88 5.05 1.83
CA HIS A 41 6.09 5.07 0.38
C HIS A 41 5.67 3.74 -0.24
N TYR A 42 5.09 3.82 -1.43
CA TYR A 42 4.72 2.68 -2.26
C TYR A 42 5.20 2.92 -3.68
N GLU A 43 5.89 1.94 -4.25
CA GLU A 43 6.34 2.00 -5.64
C GLU A 43 5.98 0.68 -6.34
N GLU A 44 5.27 0.77 -7.47
CA GLU A 44 4.91 -0.40 -8.26
C GLU A 44 6.07 -0.78 -9.19
N LYS A 45 6.68 -1.94 -8.96
CA LYS A 45 7.80 -2.48 -9.76
C LYS A 45 8.95 -1.48 -9.87
N PRO A 46 9.60 -1.14 -8.74
CA PRO A 46 10.64 -0.13 -8.76
C PRO A 46 11.87 -0.62 -9.54
N GLU A 47 12.51 0.30 -10.28
CA GLU A 47 13.75 0.01 -11.02
C GLU A 47 14.94 -0.20 -10.09
N THR A 48 14.87 0.34 -8.87
CA THR A 48 15.89 0.22 -7.83
C THR A 48 15.29 -0.37 -6.57
N PHE A 49 16.14 -0.83 -5.65
CA PHE A 49 15.65 -1.46 -4.42
C PHE A 49 15.11 -0.38 -3.49
N VAL A 50 13.85 -0.53 -3.05
CA VAL A 50 13.18 0.42 -2.16
C VAL A 50 13.00 -0.22 -0.79
N SER A 51 12.49 -1.45 -0.74
CA SER A 51 12.29 -2.22 0.48
C SER A 51 12.01 -3.70 0.24
N GLY A 52 12.50 -4.55 1.14
CA GLY A 52 12.14 -5.97 1.18
C GLY A 52 10.76 -6.32 1.69
N ARG A 53 9.75 -5.50 1.37
CA ARG A 53 8.34 -5.73 1.72
C ARG A 53 7.48 -5.64 0.46
N ILE A 54 7.04 -6.80 -0.03
CA ILE A 54 6.24 -6.90 -1.24
C ILE A 54 4.74 -6.87 -0.93
N ASN A 55 3.98 -6.14 -1.73
CA ASN A 55 2.52 -6.12 -1.75
C ASN A 55 1.90 -7.46 -2.21
N CYS A 56 1.05 -8.04 -1.36
CA CYS A 56 0.37 -9.32 -1.62
C CYS A 56 -1.03 -9.20 -2.23
N ARG A 57 -1.47 -7.99 -2.60
CA ARG A 57 -2.81 -7.71 -3.13
C ARG A 57 -3.97 -8.06 -2.19
N VAL A 58 -3.73 -8.04 -0.89
CA VAL A 58 -4.76 -8.25 0.13
C VAL A 58 -4.87 -6.99 0.97
N TYR A 59 -6.08 -6.46 1.05
CA TYR A 59 -6.36 -5.16 1.66
C TYR A 59 -7.59 -5.23 2.57
N ILE A 60 -7.60 -4.43 3.63
CA ILE A 60 -8.81 -4.07 4.38
C ILE A 60 -8.95 -2.56 4.30
N PHE A 61 -10.15 -2.10 3.97
CA PHE A 61 -10.48 -0.69 3.95
C PHE A 61 -11.72 -0.41 4.79
N THR A 62 -11.77 0.78 5.34
CA THR A 62 -13.01 1.38 5.82
C THR A 62 -13.82 1.92 4.61
N PRO A 63 -15.14 2.11 4.72
CA PRO A 63 -15.99 2.55 3.59
C PRO A 63 -15.55 3.87 2.90
N GLU A 64 -14.78 4.72 3.59
CA GLU A 64 -14.21 5.97 3.09
C GLU A 64 -13.34 5.78 1.83
N ILE A 65 -12.87 4.56 1.55
CA ILE A 65 -12.13 4.24 0.32
C ILE A 65 -12.92 4.59 -0.94
N PHE A 66 -14.24 4.44 -0.94
CA PHE A 66 -15.06 4.74 -2.12
C PHE A 66 -15.01 6.24 -2.46
N THR A 67 -14.96 7.11 -1.45
CA THR A 67 -14.79 8.54 -1.66
C THR A 67 -13.40 8.85 -2.24
N ALA A 68 -12.35 8.23 -1.71
CA ALA A 68 -10.99 8.43 -2.20
C ALA A 68 -10.84 8.00 -3.68
N VAL A 69 -11.33 6.81 -4.04
CA VAL A 69 -11.26 6.29 -5.41
C VAL A 69 -12.13 7.10 -6.37
N TYR A 70 -13.30 7.55 -5.93
CA TYR A 70 -14.17 8.41 -6.73
C TYR A 70 -13.46 9.73 -7.12
N GLY A 71 -12.78 10.38 -6.16
CA GLY A 71 -12.06 11.63 -6.43
C GLY A 71 -10.94 11.49 -7.47
N VAL A 72 -10.24 10.35 -7.48
CA VAL A 72 -9.22 10.06 -8.51
C VAL A 72 -9.87 9.83 -9.88
N SER A 73 -10.99 9.10 -9.93
CA SER A 73 -11.73 8.81 -11.16
C SER A 73 -12.23 10.09 -11.85
N THR A 74 -12.74 11.06 -11.09
CA THR A 74 -13.18 12.35 -11.63
C THR A 74 -12.01 13.17 -12.16
N GLN A 75 -10.88 13.22 -11.44
CA GLN A 75 -9.70 13.95 -11.88
C GLN A 75 -9.08 13.38 -13.17
N CYS A 76 -9.13 12.06 -13.35
CA CYS A 76 -8.69 11.45 -14.62
C CYS A 76 -9.60 11.83 -15.80
N LYS A 77 -10.91 12.01 -15.59
CA LYS A 77 -11.85 12.38 -16.66
C LYS A 77 -11.70 13.82 -17.13
N GLU A 78 -11.29 14.74 -16.25
CA GLU A 78 -11.09 16.15 -16.59
C GLU A 78 -9.80 16.43 -17.37
N ARG A 79 -8.89 15.43 -17.44
CA ARG A 79 -7.59 15.53 -18.12
C ARG A 79 -7.58 14.90 -19.51
N GLY A 80 -8.68 14.29 -19.95
CA GLY A 80 -8.86 13.70 -21.29
C GLY A 80 -9.82 14.52 -22.13
#